data_AF-A0A7S2LBN0-F1
#
_entry.id   AF-A0A7S2LBN0-F1
#
_cell.length_a   1.000
_cell.length_b   1.000
_cell.length_c   1.000
_cell.angle_alpha   90.00
_cell.angle_beta   90.00
_cell.angle_gamma   90.00
#
_symmetry.space_group_name_H-M   'P 1'
#
loop_
_entity.id
_entity.type
_entity.pdbx_description
1 polymer ?
#
loop_
_entity_poly.entity_id
_entity_poly.type
_entity_poly.pdbx_seq_one_letter_code
_entity_poly.pdbx_strand_id
1 'polypeptide(L)'
;GVERCLTLCGARDGPFLETPYSSQGFAIVRVSIEPKNVADLDELERGLRLLHKADPSVSVEAMVTGENVLGCCGDEHLKRCIGDLQKLYARGVQLTISTPLVAVRESIAASIAAERLDPKSSTLWLPSWASHLVDASTEASSILSAPVSEHDEGSEAGTGATQPQERLAMSAAGVMSVYTANRKVCLRVSAVGLPAAVLEWMDDHAEELESVVHRQRPSLIFAAGRESVTLSDCLDGVAAQLGQKMREAGAPDAGCALCGMSVARGSR
;
A
#
# COMPACT_ATOMS: atom_id res chain seq x y z
N GLY A 1 12.13 -13.72 -3.66
CA GLY A 1 12.61 -12.61 -4.49
C GLY A 1 13.80 -13.11 -5.26
N VAL A 2 13.83 -12.90 -6.57
CA VAL A 2 15.01 -13.20 -7.40
C VAL A 2 16.03 -12.11 -7.08
N GLU A 3 17.20 -12.49 -6.60
CA GLU A 3 18.32 -11.55 -6.46
C GLU A 3 18.77 -11.16 -7.88
N ARG A 4 18.49 -9.91 -8.27
CA ARG A 4 18.69 -9.40 -9.64
C ARG A 4 20.14 -8.98 -9.89
N CYS A 5 20.85 -8.63 -8.82
CA CYS A 5 22.25 -8.27 -8.85
C CYS A 5 23.02 -9.29 -8.00
N LEU A 6 23.91 -10.04 -8.65
CA LEU A 6 24.76 -11.03 -8.02
C LEU A 6 26.21 -10.63 -8.23
N THR A 7 26.95 -10.44 -7.14
CA THR A 7 28.41 -10.31 -7.20
C THR A 7 29.00 -11.71 -7.20
N LEU A 8 29.52 -12.17 -8.33
CA LEU A 8 30.25 -13.43 -8.39
C LEU A 8 31.63 -13.23 -7.72
N CYS A 9 31.85 -13.85 -6.56
CA CYS A 9 33.14 -13.83 -5.88
C CYS A 9 33.77 -15.23 -5.80
N GLY A 10 35.08 -15.31 -6.02
CA GLY A 10 35.86 -16.54 -5.82
C GLY A 10 36.33 -16.75 -4.37
N ALA A 11 36.28 -15.71 -3.54
CA ALA A 11 36.61 -15.79 -2.12
C ALA A 11 35.36 -16.13 -1.30
N ARG A 12 35.53 -16.94 -0.25
CA ARG A 12 34.42 -17.31 0.66
C ARG A 12 33.85 -16.11 1.43
N ASP A 13 34.68 -15.09 1.71
CA ASP A 13 34.31 -13.86 2.41
C ASP A 13 34.48 -12.62 1.49
N GLY A 14 33.98 -12.71 0.26
CA GLY A 14 33.99 -11.58 -0.67
C GLY A 14 33.07 -10.45 -0.21
N PRO A 15 33.44 -9.17 -0.42
CA PRO A 15 32.54 -8.05 -0.12
C PRO A 15 31.31 -8.11 -1.04
N PHE A 16 30.14 -7.78 -0.49
CA PHE A 16 28.95 -7.52 -1.30
C PHE A 16 29.15 -6.18 -2.00
N LEU A 17 29.16 -6.18 -3.33
CA LEU A 17 29.22 -4.93 -4.10
C LEU A 17 27.77 -4.47 -4.33
N GLU A 18 27.34 -3.47 -3.58
CA GLU A 18 26.07 -2.80 -3.84
C GLU A 18 26.09 -2.24 -5.26
N THR A 19 25.05 -2.58 -6.02
CA THR A 19 24.86 -2.00 -7.33
C THR A 19 24.22 -0.62 -7.16
N PRO A 20 24.67 0.42 -7.90
CA PRO A 20 24.05 1.74 -7.85
C PRO A 20 22.60 1.78 -8.37
N TYR A 21 22.08 0.61 -8.79
CA TYR A 21 20.73 0.42 -9.31
C TYR A 21 19.77 -0.19 -8.29
N SER A 22 20.23 -0.59 -7.08
CA SER A 22 19.33 -1.14 -6.05
C SER A 22 18.29 -0.11 -5.61
N SER A 23 18.71 1.15 -5.54
CA SER A 23 17.91 2.29 -5.08
C SER A 23 17.07 2.98 -6.16
N GLN A 24 17.04 2.46 -7.41
CA GLN A 24 16.37 3.13 -8.51
C GLN A 24 15.38 2.24 -9.27
N GLY A 25 14.10 2.45 -8.97
CA GLY A 25 13.02 2.32 -9.94
C GLY A 25 11.76 1.69 -9.38
N PHE A 26 10.98 2.43 -8.60
CA PHE A 26 9.55 2.13 -8.55
C PHE A 26 9.01 2.29 -9.97
N ALA A 27 8.44 1.24 -10.54
CA ALA A 27 7.80 1.33 -11.85
C ALA A 27 6.65 2.33 -11.77
N ILE A 28 6.83 3.50 -12.40
CA ILE A 28 5.84 4.57 -12.45
C ILE A 28 4.74 4.22 -13.46
N VAL A 29 5.16 3.66 -14.59
CA VAL A 29 4.30 3.31 -15.71
C VAL A 29 4.11 1.80 -15.75
N ARG A 30 2.87 1.35 -15.85
CA ARG A 30 2.50 -0.07 -15.94
C ARG A 30 1.65 -0.31 -17.18
N VAL A 31 1.89 -1.41 -17.88
CA VAL A 31 1.09 -1.86 -19.03
C VAL A 31 0.82 -3.35 -18.93
N SER A 32 -0.36 -3.78 -19.35
CA SER A 32 -0.65 -5.20 -19.60
C SER A 32 -0.12 -5.59 -20.98
N ILE A 33 0.57 -6.74 -21.05
CA ILE A 33 1.14 -7.30 -22.28
C ILE A 33 0.54 -8.68 -22.50
N GLU A 34 -0.08 -8.85 -23.66
CA GLU A 34 -0.70 -10.10 -24.07
C GLU A 34 -0.22 -10.50 -25.47
N PRO A 35 -0.09 -11.80 -25.76
CA PRO A 35 0.15 -12.25 -27.12
C PRO A 35 -1.17 -12.20 -27.90
N LYS A 36 -1.11 -11.87 -29.19
CA LYS A 36 -2.30 -11.95 -30.06
C LYS A 36 -2.80 -13.38 -30.24
N ASN A 37 -1.88 -14.35 -30.25
CA ASN A 37 -2.20 -15.76 -30.35
C ASN A 37 -1.90 -16.43 -29.01
N VAL A 38 -2.84 -17.23 -28.52
CA VAL A 38 -2.70 -17.95 -27.24
C VAL A 38 -1.55 -18.97 -27.29
N ALA A 39 -1.23 -19.51 -28.47
CA ALA A 39 -0.12 -20.46 -28.66
C ALA A 39 1.26 -19.86 -28.32
N ASP A 40 1.39 -18.53 -28.38
CA ASP A 40 2.66 -17.83 -28.17
C ASP A 40 2.88 -17.42 -26.71
N LEU A 41 1.96 -17.78 -25.80
CA LEU A 41 2.00 -17.38 -24.38
C LEU A 41 3.27 -17.87 -23.68
N ASP A 42 3.68 -19.12 -23.89
CA ASP A 42 4.89 -19.68 -23.30
C ASP A 42 6.16 -18.96 -23.77
N GLU A 43 6.17 -18.48 -25.03
CA GLU A 43 7.26 -17.70 -25.57
C GLU A 43 7.29 -16.28 -25.01
N LEU A 44 6.12 -15.66 -24.84
CA LEU A 44 6.00 -14.37 -24.18
C LEU A 44 6.49 -14.43 -22.73
N GLU A 45 6.04 -15.41 -21.94
CA GLU A 45 6.47 -15.56 -20.55
C GLU A 45 7.99 -15.73 -20.46
N ARG A 46 8.57 -16.54 -21.35
CA ARG A 46 10.03 -16.72 -21.43
C ARG A 46 10.72 -15.41 -21.79
N GLY A 47 10.18 -14.67 -22.75
CA GLY A 47 10.70 -13.37 -23.17
C GLY A 47 10.66 -12.33 -22.06
N LEU A 48 9.56 -12.26 -21.31
CA LEU A 48 9.39 -11.37 -20.16
C LEU A 48 10.38 -11.72 -19.03
N ARG A 49 10.60 -13.00 -18.75
CA ARG A 49 11.63 -13.44 -17.78
C ARG A 49 13.04 -13.05 -18.22
N LEU A 50 13.35 -13.12 -19.52
CA LEU A 50 14.64 -12.69 -20.06
C LEU A 50 14.81 -11.17 -20.00
N LEU A 51 13.76 -10.42 -20.36
CA LEU A 51 13.74 -8.97 -20.23
C LEU A 51 13.97 -8.53 -18.78
N HIS A 52 13.27 -9.18 -17.84
CA HIS A 52 13.44 -8.93 -16.40
C HIS A 52 14.83 -9.21 -15.86
N LYS A 53 15.57 -10.13 -16.50
CA LYS A 53 16.96 -10.44 -16.16
C LYS A 53 17.94 -9.45 -16.81
N ALA A 54 17.62 -8.96 -18.00
CA ALA A 54 18.49 -8.06 -18.75
C ALA A 54 18.40 -6.61 -18.26
N ASP A 55 17.22 -6.19 -17.76
CA ASP A 55 16.95 -4.84 -17.31
C ASP A 55 16.54 -4.83 -15.83
N PRO A 56 17.40 -4.33 -14.92
CA PRO A 56 17.10 -4.30 -13.49
C PRO A 56 15.96 -3.34 -13.13
N SER A 57 15.69 -2.33 -13.95
CA SER A 57 14.67 -1.31 -13.70
C SER A 57 13.27 -1.74 -14.17
N VAL A 58 13.15 -2.91 -14.79
CA VAL A 58 11.87 -3.47 -15.23
C VAL A 58 11.27 -4.36 -14.15
N SER A 59 9.99 -4.17 -13.87
CA SER A 59 9.18 -5.10 -13.06
C SER A 59 8.25 -5.91 -13.96
N VAL A 60 8.15 -7.21 -13.68
CA VAL A 60 7.19 -8.11 -14.35
C VAL A 60 6.37 -8.79 -13.27
N GLU A 61 5.06 -8.64 -13.34
CA GLU A 61 4.12 -9.23 -12.39
C GLU A 61 3.01 -9.97 -13.15
N ALA A 62 2.74 -11.20 -12.73
CA ALA A 62 1.55 -11.92 -13.16
C ALA A 62 0.41 -11.61 -12.18
N MET A 63 -0.67 -11.02 -12.68
CA MET A 63 -1.86 -10.72 -11.89
C MET A 63 -2.67 -12.00 -11.64
N VAL A 64 -3.51 -11.98 -10.59
CA VAL A 64 -4.44 -13.08 -10.29
C VAL A 64 -5.47 -13.29 -11.40
N THR A 65 -5.74 -12.25 -12.19
CA THR A 65 -6.57 -12.30 -13.41
C THR A 65 -5.92 -13.07 -14.56
N GLY A 66 -4.63 -13.41 -14.46
CA GLY A 66 -3.85 -14.06 -15.52
C GLY A 66 -3.15 -13.09 -16.48
N GLU A 67 -3.25 -11.78 -16.24
CA GLU A 67 -2.59 -10.77 -17.05
C GLU A 67 -1.11 -10.62 -16.69
N ASN A 68 -0.24 -10.42 -17.69
CA ASN A 68 1.16 -10.09 -17.49
C ASN A 68 1.35 -8.57 -17.51
N VAL A 69 1.72 -7.99 -16.38
CA VAL A 69 1.96 -6.55 -16.24
C VAL A 69 3.45 -6.24 -16.27
N LEU A 70 3.84 -5.38 -17.20
CA LEU A 70 5.18 -4.81 -17.31
C LEU A 70 5.19 -3.41 -16.68
N GLY A 71 6.07 -3.20 -15.71
CA GLY A 71 6.31 -1.91 -15.09
C GLY A 71 7.68 -1.33 -15.46
N CYS A 72 7.70 -0.06 -15.86
CA CYS A 72 8.87 0.70 -16.30
C CYS A 72 8.96 2.07 -15.59
N CYS A 73 10.14 2.69 -15.61
CA CYS A 73 10.37 3.98 -14.97
C CYS A 73 9.71 5.16 -15.71
N GLY A 74 9.43 5.02 -17.01
CA GLY A 74 8.87 6.10 -17.83
C GLY A 74 8.44 5.61 -19.21
N ASP A 75 7.89 6.52 -20.02
CA ASP A 75 7.37 6.22 -21.36
C ASP A 75 8.46 5.82 -22.34
N GLU A 76 9.62 6.47 -22.29
CA GLU A 76 10.73 6.17 -23.20
C GLU A 76 11.39 4.82 -22.85
N HIS A 77 11.50 4.52 -21.56
CA HIS A 77 11.94 3.22 -21.07
C HIS A 77 10.98 2.12 -21.55
N LEU A 78 9.67 2.36 -21.42
CA LEU A 78 8.64 1.44 -21.88
C LEU A 78 8.75 1.15 -23.40
N LYS A 79 8.88 2.19 -24.24
CA LYS A 79 9.04 2.02 -25.70
C LYS A 79 10.25 1.14 -26.03
N ARG A 80 11.37 1.34 -25.33
CA ARG A 80 12.57 0.55 -25.50
C ARG A 80 12.39 -0.90 -25.06
N CYS A 81 11.82 -1.12 -23.87
CA CYS A 81 11.55 -2.46 -23.35
C CYS A 81 10.64 -3.28 -24.27
N ILE A 82 9.58 -2.65 -24.82
CA ILE A 82 8.69 -3.30 -25.79
C ILE A 82 9.45 -3.66 -27.08
N GLY A 83 10.28 -2.73 -27.58
CA GLY A 83 11.11 -2.98 -28.75
C GLY A 83 12.09 -4.15 -28.54
N ASP A 84 12.72 -4.22 -27.37
CA ASP A 84 13.65 -5.28 -27.02
C ASP A 84 12.93 -6.62 -26.82
N LEU A 85 11.73 -6.60 -26.22
CA LEU A 85 10.89 -7.79 -26.08
C LEU A 85 10.55 -8.40 -27.45
N GLN A 86 10.12 -7.59 -28.42
CA GLN A 86 9.76 -8.08 -29.77
C GLN A 86 10.98 -8.52 -30.60
N LYS A 87 12.11 -7.80 -30.50
CA LYS A 87 13.28 -8.03 -31.36
C LYS A 87 14.24 -9.07 -30.81
N LEU A 88 14.39 -9.14 -29.49
CA LEU A 88 15.46 -9.92 -28.84
C LEU A 88 14.92 -11.11 -28.08
N TYR A 89 13.89 -10.93 -27.25
CA TYR A 89 13.50 -11.91 -26.23
C TYR A 89 12.30 -12.80 -26.61
N ALA A 90 11.31 -12.28 -27.32
CA ALA A 90 10.09 -12.96 -27.78
C ALA A 90 9.93 -12.81 -29.31
N ARG A 91 10.91 -13.32 -30.05
CA ARG A 91 11.01 -13.13 -31.50
C ARG A 91 9.86 -13.82 -32.23
N GLY A 92 9.11 -13.06 -33.01
CA GLY A 92 7.98 -13.60 -33.80
C GLY A 92 6.64 -13.58 -33.08
N VAL A 93 6.60 -13.24 -31.79
CA VAL A 93 5.37 -13.09 -31.03
C VAL A 93 4.74 -11.72 -31.34
N GLN A 94 3.50 -11.73 -31.81
CA GLN A 94 2.75 -10.49 -31.98
C GLN A 94 2.13 -10.08 -30.65
N LEU A 95 2.43 -8.88 -30.17
CA LEU A 95 1.96 -8.39 -28.88
C LEU A 95 0.79 -7.42 -29.04
N THR A 96 -0.13 -7.50 -28.08
CA THR A 96 -1.15 -6.49 -27.77
C THR A 96 -0.76 -5.83 -26.46
N ILE A 97 -0.71 -4.50 -26.44
CA ILE A 97 -0.24 -3.72 -25.29
C ILE A 97 -1.36 -2.77 -24.89
N SER A 98 -1.68 -2.75 -23.59
CA SER A 98 -2.71 -1.85 -23.05
C SER A 98 -2.24 -0.39 -23.04
N THR A 99 -3.16 0.52 -22.74
CA THR A 99 -2.79 1.90 -22.43
C THR A 99 -1.88 1.95 -21.20
N PRO A 100 -0.86 2.83 -21.19
CA PRO A 100 -0.02 3.07 -20.02
C PRO A 100 -0.84 3.56 -18.84
N LEU A 101 -0.71 2.87 -17.71
CA LEU A 101 -1.31 3.22 -16.44
C LEU A 101 -0.24 3.82 -15.52
N VAL A 102 -0.52 4.96 -14.91
CA VAL A 102 0.35 5.58 -13.91
C VAL A 102 -0.22 5.31 -12.53
N ALA A 103 0.62 4.80 -11.63
CA ALA A 103 0.21 4.58 -10.24
C ALA A 103 0.08 5.93 -9.52
N VAL A 104 -1.15 6.37 -9.27
CA VAL A 104 -1.44 7.51 -8.39
C VAL A 104 -1.54 7.00 -6.96
N ARG A 105 -1.04 7.79 -6.01
CA ARG A 105 -1.23 7.54 -4.57
C ARG A 105 -2.13 8.63 -4.01
N GLU A 106 -3.16 8.20 -3.29
CA GLU A 106 -4.03 9.11 -2.54
C GLU A 106 -3.46 9.29 -1.14
N SER A 107 -3.55 10.52 -0.62
CA SER A 107 -3.15 10.86 0.74
C SER A 107 -4.21 11.74 1.38
N ILE A 108 -4.20 11.80 2.71
CA ILE A 108 -5.17 12.56 3.48
C ILE A 108 -4.61 13.95 3.74
N ALA A 109 -5.39 14.98 3.39
CA ALA A 109 -5.03 16.36 3.66
C ALA A 109 -4.91 16.61 5.16
N ALA A 110 -3.84 17.30 5.57
CA ALA A 110 -3.57 17.62 6.98
C ALA A 110 -4.65 18.52 7.63
N SER A 111 -5.53 19.13 6.84
CA SER A 111 -6.56 20.07 7.32
C SER A 111 -7.80 19.38 7.91
N ILE A 112 -7.96 18.07 7.73
CA ILE A 112 -9.01 17.34 8.44
C ILE A 112 -8.49 17.11 9.85
N ALA A 113 -8.97 17.91 10.80
CA ALA A 113 -8.81 17.66 12.22
C ALA A 113 -9.62 16.40 12.58
N ALA A 114 -9.18 15.25 12.08
CA ALA A 114 -9.75 13.99 12.48
C ALA A 114 -9.40 13.83 13.96
N GLU A 115 -10.42 13.83 14.81
CA GLU A 115 -10.21 13.60 16.24
C GLU A 115 -9.56 12.24 16.39
N ARG A 116 -8.29 12.23 16.81
CA ARG A 116 -7.54 11.01 17.00
C ARG A 116 -8.21 10.26 18.15
N LEU A 117 -8.71 9.06 17.87
CA LEU A 117 -9.37 8.24 18.88
C LEU A 117 -8.42 8.01 20.05
N ASP A 118 -8.71 8.61 21.20
CA ASP A 118 -8.02 8.31 22.44
C ASP A 118 -8.47 6.93 22.96
N PRO A 119 -7.60 5.90 22.96
CA PRO A 119 -7.97 4.57 23.47
C PRO A 119 -8.23 4.60 24.99
N LYS A 120 -7.80 5.67 25.67
CA LYS A 120 -7.98 5.89 27.12
C LYS A 120 -9.21 6.73 27.46
N SER A 121 -9.91 7.30 26.48
CA SER A 121 -11.21 7.95 26.72
C SER A 121 -12.28 6.87 26.87
N SER A 122 -12.27 6.23 28.04
CA SER A 122 -13.25 5.23 28.48
C SER A 122 -14.63 5.83 28.79
N THR A 123 -14.86 7.11 28.48
CA THR A 123 -16.02 7.86 28.99
C THR A 123 -17.27 7.74 28.12
N LEU A 124 -17.24 7.06 26.97
CA LEU A 124 -18.45 6.82 26.18
C LEU A 124 -18.60 5.35 25.78
N TRP A 125 -18.65 4.47 26.79
CA TRP A 125 -19.43 3.22 26.67
C TRP A 125 -20.93 3.58 26.64
N LEU A 126 -21.35 4.21 25.55
CA LEU A 126 -22.77 4.40 25.29
C LEU A 126 -23.29 3.11 24.66
N PRO A 127 -24.34 2.48 25.23
CA PRO A 127 -24.97 1.31 24.61
C PRO A 127 -25.51 1.66 23.22
N SER A 128 -25.69 0.65 22.37
CA SER A 128 -26.00 0.78 20.92
C SER A 128 -27.21 1.65 20.56
N TRP A 129 -28.09 1.95 21.52
CA TRP A 129 -29.25 2.83 21.32
C TRP A 129 -28.94 4.33 21.48
N ALA A 130 -27.78 4.67 22.06
CA ALA A 130 -27.38 6.03 22.37
C ALA A 130 -26.40 6.63 21.34
N SER A 131 -26.09 5.94 20.23
CA SER A 131 -25.24 6.49 19.15
C SER A 131 -25.79 7.80 18.56
N HIS A 132 -27.12 7.95 18.45
CA HIS A 132 -27.75 9.17 17.93
C HIS A 132 -27.62 10.39 18.85
N LEU A 133 -27.24 10.21 20.13
CA LEU A 133 -27.04 11.33 21.04
C LEU A 133 -25.69 12.02 20.84
N VAL A 134 -24.72 11.32 20.22
CA VAL A 134 -23.38 11.86 19.97
C VAL A 134 -23.35 12.74 18.72
N ASP A 135 -24.22 12.47 17.74
CA ASP A 135 -24.37 13.30 16.53
C ASP A 135 -25.06 14.65 16.78
N ALA A 136 -25.76 14.80 17.91
CA ALA A 136 -26.50 16.03 18.25
C ALA A 136 -25.68 17.09 18.98
N SER A 137 -24.42 16.81 19.33
CA SER A 137 -23.59 17.71 20.15
C SER A 137 -22.30 18.13 19.45
N THR A 138 -22.39 18.63 18.22
CA THR A 138 -21.42 19.61 17.70
C THR A 138 -22.08 20.43 16.59
N GLU A 139 -22.75 21.52 16.98
CA GLU A 139 -23.07 22.59 16.05
C GLU A 139 -21.77 23.28 15.64
N ALA A 140 -21.20 22.87 14.52
CA ALA A 140 -20.24 23.66 13.74
C ALA A 140 -20.40 23.29 12.26
N SER A 141 -21.26 24.06 11.61
CA SER A 141 -21.70 23.89 10.24
C SER A 141 -20.59 24.04 9.19
N SER A 142 -20.86 23.38 8.06
CA SER A 142 -20.61 23.83 6.68
C SER A 142 -19.16 23.95 6.22
N ILE A 143 -18.76 23.06 5.31
CA ILE A 143 -18.44 23.35 3.89
C ILE A 143 -18.03 22.00 3.24
N LEU A 144 -18.59 21.70 2.05
CA LEU A 144 -18.38 20.52 1.18
C LEU A 144 -19.34 19.33 1.35
N SER A 145 -20.61 19.56 1.02
CA SER A 145 -21.45 18.49 0.47
C SER A 145 -21.98 18.94 -0.90
N ALA A 146 -21.30 18.50 -1.97
CA ALA A 146 -21.94 18.38 -3.27
C ALA A 146 -22.43 16.92 -3.39
N PRO A 147 -23.74 16.65 -3.50
CA PRO A 147 -24.21 15.30 -3.72
C PRO A 147 -23.88 14.87 -5.16
N VAL A 148 -23.20 13.74 -5.31
CA VAL A 148 -23.13 13.02 -6.58
C VAL A 148 -24.50 12.39 -6.79
N SER A 149 -25.28 13.00 -7.68
CA SER A 149 -26.58 12.48 -8.12
C SER A 149 -26.37 11.38 -9.16
N GLU A 150 -26.63 10.13 -8.80
CA GLU A 150 -26.94 9.08 -9.78
C GLU A 150 -28.47 8.99 -9.92
N HIS A 151 -28.93 9.24 -11.15
CA HIS A 151 -30.30 9.03 -11.59
C HIS A 151 -30.62 7.52 -11.61
N ASP A 152 -31.72 7.11 -10.98
CA ASP A 152 -32.49 5.97 -11.48
C ASP A 152 -33.99 6.20 -11.20
N GLU A 153 -34.80 6.22 -12.27
CA GLU A 153 -36.25 6.36 -12.21
C GLU A 153 -36.90 4.97 -12.11
N GLY A 154 -37.74 4.76 -11.09
CA GLY A 154 -38.53 3.55 -10.95
C GLY A 154 -39.56 3.65 -9.82
N SER A 155 -40.77 4.08 -10.17
CA SER A 155 -41.95 4.14 -9.30
C SER A 155 -42.45 2.74 -8.92
N GLU A 156 -42.76 2.49 -7.65
CA GLU A 156 -44.13 2.22 -7.15
C GLU A 156 -44.17 1.87 -5.65
N ALA A 157 -45.30 2.22 -5.03
CA ALA A 157 -45.53 2.30 -3.60
C ALA A 157 -45.61 0.95 -2.87
N GLY A 158 -44.96 0.87 -1.70
CA GLY A 158 -45.11 -0.22 -0.74
C GLY A 158 -44.76 0.23 0.67
N THR A 159 -45.78 0.41 1.51
CA THR A 159 -45.69 0.74 2.94
C THR A 159 -45.02 -0.39 3.74
N GLY A 160 -43.78 -0.15 4.15
CA GLY A 160 -43.07 -0.98 5.12
C GLY A 160 -41.83 -0.25 5.60
N ALA A 161 -41.91 0.37 6.79
CA ALA A 161 -40.80 1.08 7.41
C ALA A 161 -39.66 0.12 7.77
N THR A 162 -38.79 -0.16 6.81
CA THR A 162 -37.49 -0.76 7.06
C THR A 162 -36.51 0.40 7.18
N GLN A 163 -36.23 0.85 8.40
CA GLN A 163 -35.16 1.83 8.61
C GLN A 163 -33.87 1.24 8.04
N PRO A 164 -33.16 1.96 7.15
CA PRO A 164 -31.83 1.54 6.72
C PRO A 164 -30.96 1.50 7.98
N GLN A 165 -30.57 0.31 8.43
CA GLN A 165 -29.60 0.20 9.52
C GLN A 165 -28.26 0.70 8.97
N GLU A 166 -27.93 1.96 9.26
CA GLU A 166 -26.62 2.54 8.96
C GLU A 166 -25.54 1.79 9.73
N ARG A 167 -25.01 0.75 9.07
CA ARG A 167 -23.90 -0.07 9.56
C ARG A 167 -22.57 0.70 9.52
N LEU A 168 -22.54 1.80 8.77
CA LEU A 168 -21.45 2.74 8.65
C LEU A 168 -21.96 4.12 9.08
N ALA A 169 -21.27 4.75 10.02
CA ALA A 169 -21.49 6.14 10.40
C ALA A 169 -20.19 6.92 10.22
N MET A 170 -20.28 8.09 9.61
CA MET A 170 -19.18 9.04 9.46
C MET A 170 -19.46 10.23 10.37
N SER A 171 -18.61 10.45 11.37
CA SER A 171 -18.68 11.66 12.18
C SER A 171 -18.22 12.87 11.38
N ALA A 172 -18.79 14.04 11.67
CA ALA A 172 -18.28 15.33 11.18
C ALA A 172 -16.79 15.57 11.55
N ALA A 173 -16.30 14.88 12.59
CA ALA A 173 -14.90 14.88 12.99
C ALA A 173 -14.02 13.85 12.23
N GLY A 174 -14.46 13.33 11.07
CA GLY A 174 -13.65 12.46 10.21
C GLY A 174 -13.39 11.05 10.77
N VAL A 175 -14.19 10.59 11.74
CA VAL A 175 -14.10 9.23 12.31
C VAL A 175 -15.16 8.33 11.69
N MET A 176 -14.71 7.25 11.04
CA MET A 176 -15.58 6.19 10.53
C MET A 176 -15.83 5.15 11.61
N SER A 177 -17.08 4.80 11.87
CA SER A 177 -17.45 3.73 12.80
C SER A 177 -18.23 2.64 12.07
N VAL A 178 -17.77 1.39 12.17
CA VAL A 178 -18.37 0.22 11.52
C VAL A 178 -18.69 -0.85 12.56
N TYR A 179 -19.95 -1.26 12.63
CA TYR A 179 -20.36 -2.36 13.49
C TYR A 179 -20.37 -3.71 12.74
N THR A 180 -19.96 -4.75 13.46
CA THR A 180 -20.17 -6.15 13.05
C THR A 180 -21.67 -6.46 12.97
N ALA A 181 -22.04 -7.46 12.16
CA ALA A 181 -23.45 -7.81 11.93
C ALA A 181 -24.21 -8.16 13.22
N ASN A 182 -23.51 -8.72 14.22
CA ASN A 182 -24.08 -9.05 15.53
C ASN A 182 -24.01 -7.89 16.54
N ARG A 183 -23.49 -6.72 16.14
CA ARG A 183 -23.27 -5.51 16.96
C ARG A 183 -22.42 -5.72 18.22
N LYS A 184 -21.66 -6.82 18.30
CA LYS A 184 -20.79 -7.10 19.46
C LYS A 184 -19.45 -6.38 19.37
N VAL A 185 -19.03 -6.02 18.17
CA VAL A 185 -17.76 -5.33 17.90
C VAL A 185 -18.02 -4.11 17.04
N CYS A 186 -17.43 -2.98 17.43
CA CYS A 186 -17.37 -1.73 16.68
C CYS A 186 -15.91 -1.44 16.32
N LEU A 187 -15.65 -1.18 15.04
CA LEU A 187 -14.35 -0.70 14.54
C LEU A 187 -14.48 0.79 14.29
N ARG A 188 -13.70 1.60 15.02
CA ARG A 188 -13.57 3.04 14.75
C ARG A 188 -12.22 3.30 14.09
N VAL A 189 -12.25 3.98 12.95
CA VAL A 189 -11.08 4.30 12.15
C VAL A 189 -11.04 5.80 11.91
N SER A 190 -9.92 6.42 12.26
CA SER A 190 -9.57 7.79 11.91
C SER A 190 -8.28 7.76 11.12
N ALA A 191 -8.20 8.52 10.05
CA ALA A 191 -7.00 8.60 9.24
C ALA A 191 -6.51 10.04 9.20
N VAL A 192 -5.22 10.24 9.48
CA VAL A 192 -4.59 11.55 9.68
C VAL A 192 -3.39 11.64 8.74
N GLY A 193 -3.18 12.79 8.11
CA GLY A 193 -1.99 13.02 7.30
C GLY A 193 -0.72 12.89 8.15
N LEU A 194 0.27 12.15 7.66
CA LEU A 194 1.57 12.03 8.33
C LEU A 194 2.39 13.31 8.12
N PRO A 195 3.18 13.75 9.12
CA PRO A 195 4.10 14.87 8.94
C PRO A 195 5.14 14.59 7.85
N ALA A 196 5.54 15.63 7.11
CA ALA A 196 6.51 15.51 6.01
C ALA A 196 7.83 14.85 6.44
N ALA A 197 8.36 15.21 7.61
CA ALA A 197 9.60 14.61 8.13
C ALA A 197 9.50 13.10 8.39
N VAL A 198 8.30 12.58 8.65
CA VAL A 198 8.07 11.13 8.80
C VAL A 198 7.99 10.47 7.44
N LEU A 199 7.34 11.12 6.47
CA LEU A 199 7.26 10.62 5.09
C LEU A 199 8.65 10.55 4.45
N GLU A 200 9.46 11.61 4.59
CA GLU A 200 10.85 11.63 4.12
C GLU A 200 11.67 10.49 4.75
N TRP A 201 11.55 10.28 6.06
CA TRP A 201 12.23 9.17 6.74
C TRP A 201 11.77 7.80 6.23
N MET A 202 10.47 7.62 5.96
CA MET A 202 9.94 6.37 5.41
C MET A 202 10.45 6.12 3.99
N ASP A 203 10.56 7.18 3.17
CA ASP A 203 11.11 7.09 1.81
C ASP A 203 12.60 6.77 1.84
N ASP A 204 13.37 7.40 2.73
CA ASP A 204 14.82 7.16 2.91
C ASP A 204 15.13 5.71 3.35
N HIS A 205 14.21 5.05 4.04
CA HIS A 205 14.37 3.68 4.56
C HIS A 205 13.41 2.67 3.91
N ALA A 206 12.90 2.96 2.71
CA ALA A 206 11.86 2.17 2.07
C ALA A 206 12.26 0.71 1.84
N GLU A 207 13.51 0.46 1.44
CA GLU A 207 14.02 -0.90 1.18
C GLU A 207 14.11 -1.74 2.46
N GLU A 208 14.59 -1.16 3.55
CA GLU A 208 14.72 -1.83 4.83
C GLU A 208 13.37 -2.04 5.49
N LEU A 209 12.46 -1.07 5.39
CA LEU A 209 11.08 -1.23 5.83
C LEU A 209 10.39 -2.34 5.04
N GLU A 210 10.54 -2.41 3.72
CA GLU A 210 10.00 -3.52 2.91
C GLU A 210 10.61 -4.87 3.36
N SER A 211 11.92 -4.90 3.60
CA SER A 211 12.63 -6.10 4.04
C SER A 211 12.14 -6.61 5.40
N VAL A 212 12.04 -5.73 6.40
CA VAL A 212 11.63 -6.09 7.77
C VAL A 212 10.13 -6.37 7.83
N VAL A 213 9.29 -5.49 7.29
CA VAL A 213 7.83 -5.58 7.46
C VAL A 213 7.23 -6.60 6.51
N HIS A 214 7.55 -6.53 5.21
CA HIS A 214 6.93 -7.40 4.20
C HIS A 214 7.68 -8.72 4.01
N ARG A 215 9.01 -8.68 3.98
CA ARG A 215 9.83 -9.88 3.73
C ARG A 215 10.21 -10.63 5.01
N GLN A 216 9.92 -10.06 6.19
CA GLN A 216 10.22 -10.64 7.50
C GLN A 216 11.72 -10.96 7.66
N ARG A 217 12.59 -10.14 7.05
CA ARG A 217 14.05 -10.28 7.10
C ARG A 217 14.64 -9.21 8.02
N PRO A 218 15.46 -9.60 9.02
CA PRO A 218 16.13 -8.62 9.88
C PRO A 218 17.00 -7.66 9.07
N SER A 219 16.98 -6.37 9.45
CA SER A 219 17.86 -5.34 8.93
C SER A 219 18.76 -4.80 10.04
N LEU A 220 20.05 -4.65 9.75
CA LEU A 220 21.05 -4.15 10.69
C LEU A 220 20.82 -2.67 11.06
N ILE A 221 20.22 -1.89 10.15
CA ILE A 221 19.94 -0.46 10.38
C ILE A 221 19.00 -0.27 11.57
N PHE A 222 18.00 -1.15 11.71
CA PHE A 222 17.04 -1.10 12.81
C PHE A 222 17.48 -1.89 14.05
N ALA A 223 18.62 -2.59 13.99
CA ALA A 223 19.08 -3.50 15.02
C ALA A 223 19.85 -2.86 16.19
N ALA A 224 19.95 -1.52 16.22
CA ALA A 224 20.63 -0.75 17.27
C ALA A 224 22.06 -1.26 17.62
N GLY A 225 22.79 -1.82 16.64
CA GLY A 225 24.18 -2.24 16.80
C GLY A 225 24.41 -3.57 17.53
N ARG A 226 23.41 -4.47 17.61
CA ARG A 226 23.59 -5.81 18.19
C ARG A 226 24.21 -6.80 17.20
N GLU A 227 25.07 -7.70 17.69
CA GLU A 227 25.72 -8.75 16.88
C GLU A 227 24.75 -9.87 16.46
N SER A 228 23.74 -10.18 17.27
CA SER A 228 22.63 -11.08 16.89
C SER A 228 21.32 -10.31 16.82
N VAL A 229 20.69 -10.30 15.66
CA VAL A 229 19.50 -9.47 15.40
C VAL A 229 18.30 -10.37 15.19
N THR A 230 17.28 -10.22 16.04
CA THR A 230 15.98 -10.86 15.82
C THR A 230 15.05 -9.92 15.06
N LEU A 231 14.04 -10.48 14.38
CA LEU A 231 13.02 -9.68 13.72
C LEU A 231 12.25 -8.78 14.70
N SER A 232 12.02 -9.26 15.93
CA SER A 232 11.37 -8.47 16.99
C SER A 232 12.18 -7.22 17.31
N ASP A 233 13.50 -7.36 17.47
CA ASP A 233 14.38 -6.23 17.75
C ASP A 233 14.35 -5.20 16.62
N CYS A 234 14.30 -5.64 15.35
CA CYS A 234 14.15 -4.74 14.21
C CYS A 234 12.81 -4.00 14.24
N LEU A 235 11.70 -4.69 14.53
CA LEU A 235 10.37 -4.07 14.60
C LEU A 235 10.27 -3.06 15.76
N ASP A 236 10.87 -3.38 16.90
CA ASP A 236 10.98 -2.47 18.04
C ASP A 236 11.83 -1.24 17.69
N GLY A 237 12.94 -1.44 16.96
CA GLY A 237 13.78 -0.36 16.43
C GLY A 237 13.03 0.55 15.45
N VAL A 238 12.28 -0.02 14.51
CA VAL A 238 11.41 0.73 13.58
C VAL A 238 10.38 1.55 14.35
N ALA A 239 9.69 0.94 15.33
CA ALA A 239 8.70 1.63 16.14
C ALA A 239 9.31 2.77 16.96
N ALA A 240 10.51 2.58 17.52
CA ALA A 240 11.22 3.60 18.27
C ALA A 240 11.63 4.80 17.40
N GLN A 241 12.21 4.55 16.22
CA GLN A 241 12.63 5.60 15.29
C GLN A 241 11.42 6.37 14.72
N LEU A 242 10.36 5.65 14.31
CA LEU A 242 9.11 6.25 13.84
C LEU A 242 8.49 7.12 14.93
N GLY A 243 8.42 6.61 16.17
CA GLY A 243 7.91 7.36 17.32
C GLY A 243 8.73 8.62 17.62
N GLN A 244 10.06 8.56 17.47
CA GLN A 244 10.92 9.72 17.60
C GLN A 244 10.61 10.78 16.54
N LYS A 245 10.48 10.38 15.26
CA LYS A 245 10.15 11.31 14.17
C LYS A 245 8.78 11.96 14.33
N MET A 246 7.80 11.20 14.81
CA MET A 246 6.48 11.71 15.16
C MET A 246 6.53 12.77 16.27
N ARG A 247 7.34 12.55 17.33
CA ARG A 247 7.55 13.52 18.42
C ARG A 247 8.29 14.77 17.96
N GLU A 248 9.33 14.62 17.15
CA GLU A 248 10.08 15.74 16.55
C GLU A 248 9.17 16.63 15.70
N ALA A 249 8.20 16.04 15.01
CA ALA A 249 7.21 16.75 14.21
C ALA A 249 6.03 17.34 15.00
N GLY A 250 6.03 17.25 16.34
CA GLY A 250 4.99 17.81 17.20
C GLY A 250 3.65 17.06 17.16
N ALA A 251 3.64 15.80 16.68
CA ALA A 251 2.43 14.98 16.75
C ALA A 251 2.12 14.60 18.21
N PRO A 252 0.85 14.63 18.64
CA PRO A 252 0.47 14.28 20.01
C PRO A 252 0.91 12.84 20.33
N ASP A 253 1.46 12.66 21.52
CA ASP A 253 2.14 11.44 22.01
C ASP A 253 1.12 10.31 22.27
N ALA A 254 0.53 9.79 21.20
CA ALA A 254 -0.40 8.67 21.23
C ALA A 254 0.40 7.41 20.96
N GLY A 255 0.79 6.71 22.03
CA GLY A 255 1.57 5.46 22.02
C GLY A 255 1.51 4.71 20.69
N CYS A 256 2.52 4.95 19.86
CA CYS A 256 2.69 4.31 18.56
C CYS A 256 3.13 2.86 18.81
N ALA A 257 2.19 2.03 19.25
CA ALA A 257 2.35 0.59 19.08
C ALA A 257 2.23 0.36 17.57
N LEU A 258 3.35 0.02 16.91
CA LEU A 258 3.32 -0.48 15.55
C LEU A 258 2.62 -1.85 15.58
N CYS A 259 1.30 -1.82 15.45
CA CYS A 259 0.50 -3.04 15.37
C CYS A 259 0.67 -3.62 13.97
N GLY A 260 1.72 -4.42 13.77
CA GLY A 260 1.90 -5.20 12.56
C GLY A 260 0.78 -6.23 12.45
N MET A 261 -0.27 -5.92 11.68
CA MET A 261 -1.15 -6.97 11.16
C MET A 261 -0.34 -7.79 10.15
N SER A 262 0.39 -8.78 10.65
CA SER A 262 0.85 -9.89 9.83
C SER A 262 -0.39 -10.63 9.34
N VAL A 263 -0.91 -10.22 8.18
CA VAL A 263 -1.71 -11.13 7.36
C VAL A 263 -0.72 -12.19 6.92
N ALA A 264 -0.64 -13.27 7.70
CA ALA A 264 -0.02 -14.50 7.26
C ALA A 264 -0.57 -14.76 5.85
N ARG A 265 0.28 -14.60 4.83
CA ARG A 265 -0.01 -15.14 3.50
C ARG A 265 -0.14 -16.65 3.72
N GLY A 266 -1.38 -17.08 3.95
CA GLY A 266 -1.76 -18.47 3.86
C GLY A 266 -1.45 -18.90 2.44
N SER A 267 -0.33 -19.60 2.27
CA SER A 267 -0.16 -20.51 1.16
C SER A 267 -1.33 -21.47 1.17
N ARG A 268 -2.21 -21.34 0.19
CA ARG A 268 -2.93 -22.46 -0.39
C ARG A 268 -2.55 -22.53 -1.85
#